data_AF-A0A0M9ECG2-F1
#
_entry.id   AF-A0A0M9ECG2-F1
#
_cell.length_a   1.000
_cell.length_b   1.000
_cell.length_c   1.000
_cell.angle_alpha   90.00
_cell.angle_beta   90.00
_cell.angle_gamma   90.00
#
_symmetry.space_group_name_H-M   'P 1'
#
loop_
_entity.id
_entity.type
_entity.pdbx_description
1 polymer ?
#
loop_
_entity_poly.entity_id
_entity_poly.type
_entity_poly.pdbx_seq_one_letter_code
_entity_poly.pdbx_strand_id
1 'polypeptide(L)'
;IMHIKSIINYLDCKLALQLKPNWQLNRTKYGVSFLGYRVFPQKVLLLPYSRNRFVEKFIQYERNYIQDIWTEQEMVCHMDPLFAFIKKADTHGFRTKIIDRFGVCS
;
A
#
# COMPACT_ATOMS: atom_id res chain seq x y z
N ILE A 1 -17.09 3.92 -23.63
CA ILE A 1 -16.98 5.39 -23.82
C ILE A 1 -18.22 6.12 -23.29
N MET A 2 -19.43 5.57 -23.42
CA MET A 2 -20.68 6.18 -22.93
C MET A 2 -20.68 6.59 -21.44
N HIS A 3 -20.02 5.84 -20.56
CA HIS A 3 -20.00 6.13 -19.11
C HIS A 3 -19.18 7.37 -18.71
N ILE A 4 -18.18 7.80 -19.49
CA ILE A 4 -17.30 8.90 -19.06
C ILE A 4 -18.02 10.26 -19.12
N LYS A 5 -18.84 10.48 -20.15
CA LYS A 5 -19.62 11.70 -20.30
C LYS A 5 -20.59 11.86 -19.14
N SER A 6 -21.21 10.76 -18.71
CA SER A 6 -22.08 10.77 -17.53
C SER A 6 -21.33 11.13 -16.25
N ILE A 7 -20.11 10.59 -16.05
CA ILE A 7 -19.29 10.92 -14.88
C ILE A 7 -18.91 12.41 -14.89
N ILE A 8 -18.42 12.91 -16.03
CA ILE A 8 -18.02 14.31 -16.16
C ILE A 8 -19.20 15.24 -15.91
N ASN A 9 -20.36 14.97 -16.52
CA ASN A 9 -21.57 15.77 -16.31
C ASN A 9 -22.05 15.73 -14.85
N TYR A 10 -21.93 14.59 -14.19
CA TYR A 10 -22.31 14.49 -12.78
C TYR A 10 -21.36 15.31 -11.88
N LEU A 11 -20.05 15.18 -12.10
CA LEU A 11 -19.04 15.95 -11.37
C LEU A 11 -19.28 17.45 -11.51
N ASP A 12 -19.52 17.92 -12.73
CA ASP A 12 -19.73 19.33 -13.02
C ASP A 12 -21.08 19.83 -12.50
N CYS A 13 -22.19 19.22 -12.93
CA CYS A 13 -23.54 19.74 -12.66
C CYS A 13 -24.07 19.43 -11.25
N LYS A 14 -23.54 18.43 -10.54
CA LYS A 14 -24.02 18.04 -9.20
C LYS A 14 -23.03 18.32 -8.09
N LEU A 15 -21.73 18.33 -8.38
CA LEU A 15 -20.69 18.50 -7.36
C LEU A 15 -19.84 19.77 -7.56
N ALA A 16 -20.03 20.52 -8.65
CA ALA A 16 -19.19 21.67 -9.01
C ALA A 16 -17.69 21.31 -9.07
N LEU A 17 -17.37 20.10 -9.55
CA LEU A 17 -16.02 19.57 -9.67
C LEU A 17 -15.62 19.35 -11.13
N GLN A 18 -14.34 19.58 -11.41
CA GLN A 18 -13.74 19.31 -12.72
C GLN A 18 -12.59 18.31 -12.59
N LEU A 19 -12.45 17.46 -13.61
CA LEU A 19 -11.28 16.59 -13.74
C LEU A 19 -10.07 17.41 -14.15
N LYS A 20 -8.88 17.01 -13.66
CA LYS A 20 -7.62 17.61 -14.10
C LYS A 20 -7.46 17.48 -15.63
N PRO A 21 -6.87 18.47 -16.31
CA PRO A 21 -6.60 18.38 -17.74
C PRO A 21 -5.68 17.19 -18.04
N ASN A 22 -5.79 16.63 -19.26
CA ASN A 22 -5.03 15.46 -19.71
C ASN A 22 -5.20 14.21 -18.84
N TRP A 23 -6.34 14.09 -18.14
CA TRP A 23 -6.65 12.87 -17.41
C TRP A 23 -6.76 11.69 -18.38
N GLN A 24 -6.24 10.55 -17.95
CA GLN A 24 -6.34 9.29 -18.68
C GLN A 24 -7.04 8.27 -17.80
N LEU A 25 -7.98 7.51 -18.38
CA LEU A 25 -8.49 6.34 -17.69
C LEU A 25 -7.42 5.26 -17.74
N ASN A 26 -6.73 5.08 -16.62
CA ASN A 26 -5.65 4.11 -16.51
C ASN A 26 -6.19 2.69 -16.80
N ARG A 27 -5.57 2.00 -17.75
CA ARG A 27 -5.88 0.59 -18.04
C ARG A 27 -5.03 -0.32 -17.16
N THR A 28 -5.65 -1.32 -16.55
CA THR A 28 -4.96 -2.30 -15.69
C THR A 28 -4.00 -3.21 -16.47
N LYS A 29 -4.13 -3.34 -17.80
CA LYS A 29 -3.25 -4.17 -18.64
C LYS A 29 -1.75 -3.91 -18.42
N TYR A 30 -1.37 -2.65 -18.20
CA TYR A 30 0.04 -2.26 -17.95
C TYR A 30 0.34 -1.97 -16.47
N GLY A 31 -0.60 -2.29 -15.60
CA GLY A 31 -0.55 -1.98 -14.18
C GLY A 31 -0.96 -0.54 -13.88
N VAL A 32 -1.89 -0.35 -12.95
CA VAL A 32 -2.26 0.98 -12.44
C VAL A 32 -1.72 1.16 -11.04
N SER A 33 -1.07 2.30 -10.79
CA SER A 33 -0.71 2.71 -9.44
C SER A 33 -1.97 3.16 -8.69
N PHE A 34 -2.31 2.47 -7.60
CA PHE A 34 -3.49 2.79 -6.79
C PHE A 34 -3.23 2.45 -5.32
N LEU A 35 -3.38 3.44 -4.43
CA LEU A 35 -3.26 3.29 -2.96
C LEU A 35 -2.00 2.55 -2.45
N GLY A 36 -0.83 2.74 -3.08
CA GLY A 36 0.40 2.03 -2.67
C GLY A 36 0.64 0.71 -3.41
N TYR A 37 -0.28 0.31 -4.28
CA TYR A 37 -0.20 -0.91 -5.06
C TYR A 37 -0.02 -0.64 -6.55
N ARG A 38 0.52 -1.62 -7.24
CA ARG A 38 0.51 -1.76 -8.69
C ARG A 38 -0.49 -2.85 -9.04
N VAL A 39 -1.65 -2.45 -9.57
CA VAL A 39 -2.78 -3.35 -9.85
C VAL A 39 -2.77 -3.80 -11.30
N PHE A 40 -2.59 -5.10 -11.52
CA PHE A 40 -2.75 -5.79 -12.81
C PHE A 40 -4.04 -6.61 -12.81
N PRO A 41 -4.53 -7.09 -13.97
CA PRO A 41 -5.75 -7.88 -14.00
C PRO A 41 -5.61 -9.21 -13.26
N GLN A 42 -4.42 -9.81 -13.22
CA GLN A 42 -4.18 -11.11 -12.59
C GLN A 42 -3.45 -11.03 -11.24
N LYS A 43 -2.93 -9.86 -10.84
CA LYS A 43 -2.13 -9.73 -9.61
C LYS A 43 -2.08 -8.31 -9.07
N VAL A 44 -1.83 -8.20 -7.78
CA VAL A 44 -1.57 -6.93 -7.09
C VAL A 44 -0.15 -6.98 -6.55
N LEU A 45 0.68 -6.01 -6.91
CA LEU A 45 2.04 -5.87 -6.36
C LEU A 45 2.10 -4.64 -5.47
N LEU A 46 3.07 -4.59 -4.55
CA LEU A 46 3.42 -3.34 -3.88
C LEU A 46 4.23 -2.42 -4.79
N LEU A 47 3.97 -1.12 -4.71
CA LEU A 47 4.86 -0.11 -5.28
C LEU A 47 6.17 -0.01 -4.49
N PRO A 48 7.29 0.39 -5.12
CA PRO A 48 8.60 0.45 -4.46
C PRO A 48 8.60 1.28 -3.16
N TYR A 49 8.00 2.47 -3.18
CA TYR A 49 7.92 3.32 -1.99
C TYR A 49 7.12 2.69 -0.83
N SER A 50 6.12 1.86 -1.15
CA SER A 50 5.33 1.16 -0.14
C SER A 50 6.12 0.00 0.49
N ARG A 51 7.01 -0.64 -0.29
CA ARG A 51 7.97 -1.61 0.24
C ARG A 51 8.98 -0.94 1.16
N ASN A 52 9.57 0.18 0.75
CA ASN A 52 10.55 0.90 1.56
C ASN A 52 9.93 1.36 2.89
N ARG A 53 8.75 1.97 2.84
CA ARG A 53 8.00 2.38 4.04
C ARG A 53 7.71 1.19 4.97
N PHE A 54 7.39 0.02 4.42
CA PHE A 54 7.19 -1.19 5.23
C PHE A 54 8.47 -1.56 5.97
N VAL A 55 9.61 -1.63 5.26
CA VAL A 55 10.91 -2.00 5.87
C VAL A 55 11.33 -0.98 6.93
N GLU A 56 11.26 0.31 6.63
CA GLU A 56 11.61 1.38 7.57
C GLU A 56 10.78 1.29 8.85
N LYS A 57 9.46 1.12 8.72
CA LYS A 57 8.58 0.96 9.88
C LYS A 57 8.84 -0.32 10.64
N PHE A 58 9.01 -1.44 9.95
CA PHE A 58 9.30 -2.72 10.58
C PHE A 58 10.55 -2.62 11.46
N ILE A 59 11.65 -2.11 10.89
CA ILE A 59 12.91 -1.90 11.61
C ILE A 59 12.71 -0.94 12.80
N GLN A 60 11.96 0.15 12.62
CA GLN A 60 11.71 1.09 13.70
C GLN A 60 10.92 0.44 14.85
N TYR A 61 9.94 -0.39 14.54
CA TYR A 61 9.07 -1.03 15.53
C TYR A 61 9.85 -2.08 16.33
N GLU A 62 10.68 -2.89 15.65
CA GLU A 62 11.61 -3.82 16.31
C GLU A 62 12.60 -3.07 17.22
N ARG A 63 13.16 -1.94 16.75
CA ARG A 63 14.06 -1.11 17.57
C ARG A 63 13.39 -0.56 18.81
N ASN A 64 12.15 -0.06 18.69
CA ASN A 64 11.41 0.45 19.84
C ASN A 64 11.20 -0.63 20.90
N TYR A 65 10.95 -1.86 20.48
CA TYR A 65 10.86 -2.99 21.41
C TYR A 65 12.21 -3.34 22.04
N ILE A 66 13.27 -3.49 21.25
CA ILE A 66 14.63 -3.80 21.76
C ILE A 66 15.12 -2.74 22.77
N GLN A 67 14.73 -1.49 22.59
CA GLN A 67 15.11 -0.37 23.44
C GLN A 67 14.19 -0.18 24.65
N ASP A 68 13.28 -1.12 24.91
CA ASP A 68 12.27 -1.06 25.98
C ASP A 68 11.37 0.20 25.91
N ILE A 69 11.26 0.84 24.73
CA ILE A 69 10.36 1.97 24.49
C ILE A 69 8.92 1.46 24.37
N TRP A 70 8.74 0.30 23.73
CA TRP A 70 7.47 -0.39 23.60
C TRP A 70 7.52 -1.75 24.27
N THR A 71 6.42 -2.10 24.93
CA THR A 71 6.13 -3.48 25.30
C THR A 71 5.93 -4.35 24.06
N GLU A 72 6.06 -5.66 24.23
CA GLU A 72 5.76 -6.63 23.17
C GLU A 72 4.34 -6.43 22.61
N GLN A 73 3.37 -6.18 23.49
CA GLN A 73 1.98 -6.00 23.09
C GLN A 73 1.77 -4.74 22.24
N GLU A 74 2.43 -3.63 22.60
CA GLU A 74 2.40 -2.42 21.78
C GLU A 74 3.05 -2.65 20.41
N MET A 75 4.18 -3.38 20.37
CA MET A 75 4.85 -3.72 19.12
C MET A 75 3.93 -4.55 18.21
N VAL A 76 3.29 -5.60 18.73
CA VAL A 76 2.33 -6.45 17.98
C VAL A 76 1.16 -5.61 17.45
N CYS A 77 0.55 -4.77 18.30
CA CYS A 77 -0.56 -3.90 17.90
C CYS A 77 -0.17 -2.94 16.75
N HIS A 78 1.08 -2.47 16.70
CA HIS A 78 1.58 -1.63 15.61
C HIS A 78 1.98 -2.43 14.36
N MET A 79 2.46 -3.67 14.52
CA MET A 79 2.82 -4.57 13.42
C MET A 79 1.60 -5.06 12.64
N ASP A 80 0.48 -5.34 13.31
CA ASP A 80 -0.75 -5.84 12.69
C ASP A 80 -1.24 -5.01 11.48
N PRO A 81 -1.48 -3.70 11.61
CA PRO A 81 -1.91 -2.89 10.47
C PRO A 81 -0.83 -2.79 9.39
N LEU A 82 0.46 -2.85 9.77
CA LEU A 82 1.59 -2.81 8.83
C LEU A 82 1.60 -4.05 7.93
N PHE A 83 1.40 -5.24 8.52
CA PHE A 83 1.28 -6.50 7.79
C PHE A 83 -0.05 -6.62 7.03
N ALA A 84 -1.15 -6.15 7.61
CA ALA A 84 -2.47 -6.18 6.98
C ALA A 84 -2.48 -5.42 5.64
N PHE A 85 -1.79 -4.27 5.58
CA PHE A 85 -1.59 -3.51 4.35
C PHE A 85 -0.92 -4.38 3.27
N ILE A 86 0.26 -4.94 3.53
CA ILE A 86 1.01 -5.65 2.48
C ILE A 86 0.42 -7.02 2.09
N LYS A 87 -0.42 -7.62 2.95
CA LYS A 87 -1.05 -8.95 2.72
C LYS A 87 -1.98 -8.98 1.50
N LYS A 88 -2.47 -7.82 1.05
CA LYS A 88 -3.31 -7.72 -0.16
C LYS A 88 -2.52 -7.78 -1.46
N ALA A 89 -1.20 -7.65 -1.40
CA ALA A 89 -0.31 -7.79 -2.54
C ALA A 89 0.46 -9.12 -2.48
N ASP A 90 0.96 -9.54 -3.63
CA ASP A 90 1.88 -10.67 -3.75
C ASP A 90 3.23 -10.33 -3.09
N THR A 91 3.32 -10.64 -1.80
CA THR A 91 4.41 -10.23 -0.91
C THR A 91 4.92 -11.35 -0.03
N HIS A 92 4.54 -12.61 -0.27
CA HIS A 92 4.93 -13.74 0.59
C HIS A 92 6.46 -13.82 0.77
N GLY A 93 7.21 -13.98 -0.32
CA GLY A 93 8.67 -14.04 -0.27
C GLY A 93 9.34 -12.74 0.18
N PHE A 94 8.67 -11.60 0.08
CA PHE A 94 9.16 -10.34 0.64
C PHE A 94 9.05 -10.33 2.16
N ARG A 95 7.91 -10.75 2.72
CA ARG A 95 7.68 -10.82 4.17
C ARG A 95 8.66 -11.74 4.86
N THR A 96 8.81 -12.97 4.35
CA THR A 96 9.77 -13.96 4.90
C THR A 96 11.16 -13.36 4.98
N LYS A 97 11.67 -12.77 3.88
CA LYS A 97 12.99 -12.13 3.85
C LYS A 97 13.17 -10.99 4.84
N ILE A 98 12.13 -10.20 5.12
CA ILE A 98 12.23 -9.09 6.07
C ILE A 98 12.23 -9.62 7.50
N ILE A 99 11.36 -10.59 7.81
CA ILE A 99 11.33 -11.25 9.11
C ILE A 99 12.69 -11.89 9.37
N ASP A 100 13.18 -12.76 8.48
CA ASP A 100 14.46 -13.46 8.64
C ASP A 100 15.67 -12.53 8.80
N ARG A 101 15.59 -11.30 8.28
CA ARG A 101 16.72 -10.36 8.28
C ARG A 101 16.72 -9.39 9.45
N PHE A 102 15.54 -9.03 9.95
CA PHE A 102 15.37 -7.92 10.89
C PHE A 102 14.51 -8.26 12.11
N GLY A 103 13.83 -9.41 12.12
CA GLY A 103 12.99 -9.80 13.24
C GLY A 103 13.84 -10.11 14.47
N VAL A 104 13.35 -9.77 15.66
CA VAL A 104 14.10 -9.95 16.91
C VAL A 104 14.38 -11.43 17.25
N CYS A 105 13.64 -12.37 16.66
CA CYS A 105 13.87 -13.81 16.80
C CYS A 105 14.76 -14.43 15.69
N SER A 106 15.40 -13.62 14.86
CA SER A 106 16.19 -14.07 13.70
C SER A 106 17.68 -14.14 13.98
#